data_AF-A0A9W6BQ12-F1
#
_entry.id   AF-A0A9W6BQ12-F1
#
_cell.length_a   1.000
_cell.length_b   1.000
_cell.length_c   1.000
_cell.angle_alpha   90.00
_cell.angle_beta   90.00
_cell.angle_gamma   90.00
#
_symmetry.space_group_name_H-M   'P 1'
#
loop_
_entity.id
_entity.type
_entity.pdbx_description
1 polymer ?
#
loop_
_entity_poly.entity_id
_entity_poly.type
_entity_poly.pdbx_seq_one_letter_code
_entity_poly.pdbx_strand_id
1 'polypeptide(L)'
;MAERPPTKGLAVLGGAPPTRSGSLPTAGRLSTAATQRGPTAKTAGGSLLDPMAQDLIVRLRLKFGDAAATLSGQEIISKEVLHYLAVAPTRPPQTKEADMTLLEDRIRAKLLGGTPSKNGLAAAKRSEGSDEWLAIFKYDMAIGSLKERLEGEAARARQAALKAQLEAQMAENERLRQLEREKEEAYFRQEQAALRKAEEQEEARRRLRTEIMLKVKDERTTQMSDRRARREAELARKRAEESLEAARTAYDTAEELRREEEHRIQAKLTLRDYLSENEVNKALKEEAKKQQWVEDAAFQRKWEAILNKQEADRQEQMDRIKRHQSKLQEAADRQGETRRRWLDTPLVERYFKQREDERAAEEERRLQHQKETARHITAAVGEQLKEREAARLRMKQEEEAYAASLAAKIRAAEEVELARKRAMQERKQRFRAEIEDQLRDVAARRRDAAKPMTETERAFNQRTLQQVAVWQSTGKLPVSLPGLTSPSTASSLAALSASTAR
;
A
#
# COMPACT_ATOMS: atom_id res chain seq x y z
N MET A 1 -26.30 13.78 7.54
CA MET A 1 -25.91 14.45 6.27
C MET A 1 -24.48 14.04 5.96
N ALA A 2 -24.27 13.26 4.92
CA ALA A 2 -22.98 12.64 4.62
C ALA A 2 -22.54 13.02 3.21
N GLU A 3 -21.65 14.00 3.11
CA GLU A 3 -21.01 14.39 1.86
C GLU A 3 -19.72 13.58 1.65
N ARG A 4 -19.63 12.93 0.49
CA ARG A 4 -18.43 12.28 -0.03
C ARG A 4 -17.59 13.31 -0.79
N PRO A 5 -16.24 13.26 -0.76
CA PRO A 5 -15.42 14.05 -1.65
C PRO A 5 -15.28 13.37 -3.03
N PRO A 6 -15.29 14.12 -4.16
CA PRO A 6 -15.00 13.56 -5.48
C PRO A 6 -13.49 13.57 -5.78
N THR A 7 -13.00 12.44 -6.27
CA THR A 7 -11.64 12.25 -6.79
C THR A 7 -11.55 12.65 -8.26
N LYS A 8 -10.69 13.63 -8.53
CA LYS A 8 -9.86 13.89 -9.73
C LYS A 8 -10.16 13.10 -11.01
N GLY A 9 -10.56 13.82 -12.06
CA GLY A 9 -10.34 13.45 -13.46
C GLY A 9 -9.23 14.30 -14.05
N LEU A 10 -8.13 13.67 -14.44
CA LEU A 10 -7.10 14.25 -15.32
C LEU A 10 -6.42 13.10 -16.05
N ALA A 11 -6.79 12.88 -17.31
CA ALA A 11 -6.10 11.95 -18.21
C ALA A 11 -5.62 12.76 -19.42
N VAL A 12 -4.31 12.90 -19.51
CA VAL A 12 -3.56 13.49 -20.62
C VAL A 12 -3.07 12.35 -21.52
N LEU A 13 -3.11 12.63 -22.82
CA LEU A 13 -2.62 11.88 -23.97
C LEU A 13 -1.27 11.16 -23.81
N GLY A 14 -1.13 10.02 -24.50
CA GLY A 14 0.11 9.71 -25.24
C GLY A 14 0.64 8.27 -25.15
N GLY A 15 0.75 7.62 -26.32
CA GLY A 15 1.90 6.76 -26.66
C GLY A 15 1.76 5.24 -26.51
N ALA A 16 1.56 4.56 -27.64
CA ALA A 16 2.07 3.20 -27.87
C ALA A 16 3.44 3.31 -28.61
N PRO A 17 4.26 2.24 -28.82
CA PRO A 17 4.13 0.83 -28.41
C PRO A 17 5.43 0.21 -27.80
N PRO A 18 5.45 -1.08 -27.42
CA PRO A 18 6.69 -1.84 -27.33
C PRO A 18 6.75 -3.03 -28.29
N THR A 19 7.88 -3.17 -28.98
CA THR A 19 8.33 -4.38 -29.67
C THR A 19 8.99 -5.34 -28.68
N ARG A 20 8.62 -6.63 -28.68
CA ARG A 20 9.41 -7.69 -28.02
C ARG A 20 9.35 -9.04 -28.76
N SER A 21 10.57 -9.56 -28.92
CA SER A 21 11.12 -10.88 -29.29
C SER A 21 10.33 -12.18 -29.02
N GLY A 22 10.58 -13.17 -29.89
CA GLY A 22 10.71 -14.62 -29.60
C GLY A 22 11.57 -15.25 -30.70
N SER A 23 12.80 -15.70 -30.43
CA SER A 23 13.26 -17.01 -29.92
C SER A 23 13.60 -18.05 -31.01
N LEU A 24 14.88 -18.46 -31.05
CA LEU A 24 15.49 -19.57 -31.81
C LEU A 24 15.07 -20.96 -31.26
N PRO A 25 15.37 -22.08 -31.97
CA PRO A 25 16.60 -22.87 -31.73
C PRO A 25 17.25 -23.41 -33.04
N THR A 26 18.58 -23.45 -33.24
CA THR A 26 19.63 -24.41 -32.78
C THR A 26 19.55 -25.85 -33.35
N ALA A 27 20.40 -26.15 -34.34
CA ALA A 27 21.12 -27.40 -34.67
C ALA A 27 21.84 -27.12 -36.03
N GLY A 28 23.07 -27.51 -36.37
CA GLY A 28 23.97 -28.54 -35.91
C GLY A 28 25.32 -28.36 -36.61
N ARG A 29 26.33 -29.07 -36.11
CA ARG A 29 27.77 -28.91 -36.31
C ARG A 29 28.29 -30.05 -37.21
N LEU A 30 29.36 -29.82 -37.99
CA LEU A 30 30.42 -30.76 -38.49
C LEU A 30 31.34 -29.90 -39.41
N SER A 31 32.56 -29.48 -39.05
CA SER A 31 33.86 -30.19 -38.94
C SER A 31 34.30 -30.95 -40.21
N THR A 32 35.33 -30.46 -40.93
CA THR A 32 36.72 -31.00 -40.95
C THR A 32 37.62 -30.31 -41.99
N ALA A 33 38.93 -30.28 -41.69
CA ALA A 33 40.04 -29.63 -42.38
C ALA A 33 40.53 -30.34 -43.65
N ALA A 34 41.32 -29.64 -44.50
CA ALA A 34 42.69 -30.03 -44.89
C ALA A 34 43.27 -29.16 -46.03
N THR A 35 44.58 -28.96 -45.92
CA THR A 35 45.52 -28.17 -46.72
C THR A 35 46.11 -28.98 -47.90
N GLN A 36 46.40 -28.36 -49.06
CA GLN A 36 47.68 -28.38 -49.83
C GLN A 36 47.58 -28.39 -51.38
N ARG A 37 48.42 -27.51 -51.98
CA ARG A 37 49.27 -27.60 -53.20
C ARG A 37 48.64 -27.86 -54.59
N GLY A 38 48.97 -26.97 -55.54
CA GLY A 38 48.82 -27.17 -57.01
C GLY A 38 49.97 -27.97 -57.63
N PRO A 39 50.40 -27.65 -58.87
CA PRO A 39 49.74 -27.80 -60.18
C PRO A 39 50.52 -28.79 -61.10
N THR A 40 49.90 -29.40 -62.12
CA THR A 40 50.61 -30.01 -63.28
C THR A 40 49.78 -29.97 -64.57
N ALA A 41 50.50 -29.97 -65.70
CA ALA A 41 50.09 -29.59 -67.04
C ALA A 41 49.81 -30.79 -67.99
N LYS A 42 49.46 -30.45 -69.26
CA LYS A 42 49.58 -31.21 -70.54
C LYS A 42 48.40 -32.15 -70.87
N THR A 43 47.84 -32.29 -72.09
CA THR A 43 48.26 -32.03 -73.50
C THR A 43 47.04 -32.10 -74.45
N ALA A 44 47.06 -31.37 -75.57
CA ALA A 44 46.58 -31.71 -76.95
C ALA A 44 46.23 -30.39 -77.67
N GLY A 45 46.66 -30.01 -78.87
CA GLY A 45 47.24 -30.72 -80.02
C GLY A 45 46.75 -29.93 -81.24
N GLY A 46 47.59 -29.06 -81.82
CA GLY A 46 47.22 -28.18 -82.93
C GLY A 46 48.11 -26.94 -82.99
N SER A 47 49.28 -27.07 -83.63
CA SER A 47 50.16 -25.94 -83.92
C SER A 47 49.52 -25.07 -85.01
N LEU A 48 48.71 -24.10 -84.60
CA LEU A 48 48.55 -22.87 -85.34
C LEU A 48 49.90 -22.15 -85.22
N LEU A 49 50.72 -22.23 -86.28
CA LEU A 49 51.88 -21.34 -86.41
C LEU A 49 51.40 -19.90 -86.26
N ASP A 50 52.11 -19.13 -85.44
CA ASP A 50 51.86 -17.70 -85.24
C ASP A 50 51.73 -16.99 -86.61
N PRO A 51 50.63 -16.26 -86.91
CA PRO A 51 50.42 -15.63 -88.22
C PRO A 51 51.58 -14.71 -88.63
N MET A 52 52.30 -14.15 -87.65
CA MET A 52 53.51 -13.36 -87.90
C MET A 52 54.69 -14.22 -88.39
N ALA A 53 54.87 -15.41 -87.81
CA ALA A 53 55.88 -16.36 -88.26
C ALA A 53 55.62 -16.79 -89.71
N GLN A 54 54.36 -16.99 -90.08
CA GLN A 54 53.98 -17.33 -91.45
C GLN A 54 54.28 -16.21 -92.46
N ASP A 55 53.98 -14.94 -92.16
CA ASP A 55 54.30 -13.82 -93.06
C ASP A 55 55.81 -13.67 -93.26
N LEU A 56 56.61 -13.78 -92.19
CA LEU A 56 58.07 -13.69 -92.28
C LEU A 56 58.68 -14.86 -93.08
N ILE A 57 58.15 -16.08 -92.89
CA ILE A 57 58.56 -17.26 -93.66
C ILE A 57 58.24 -17.08 -95.15
N VAL A 58 57.07 -16.55 -95.50
CA VAL A 58 56.69 -16.32 -96.90
C VAL A 58 57.60 -15.27 -97.53
N ARG A 59 57.87 -14.16 -96.85
CA ARG A 59 58.77 -13.10 -97.35
C ARG A 59 60.20 -13.59 -97.56
N LEU A 60 60.73 -14.39 -96.63
CA LEU A 60 62.09 -14.93 -96.76
C LEU A 60 62.17 -16.05 -97.82
N ARG A 61 61.12 -16.86 -97.99
CA ARG A 61 61.04 -17.82 -99.10
C ARG A 61 61.04 -17.15 -100.47
N LEU A 62 60.31 -16.04 -100.59
CA LEU A 62 60.32 -15.21 -101.81
C LEU A 62 61.71 -14.61 -102.08
N LYS A 63 62.39 -14.11 -101.04
CA LYS A 63 63.75 -13.53 -101.18
C LYS A 63 64.83 -14.56 -101.53
N PHE A 64 64.73 -15.78 -101.02
CA PHE A 64 65.69 -16.86 -101.28
C PHE A 64 65.26 -17.80 -102.43
N GLY A 65 64.26 -17.39 -103.22
CA GLY A 65 63.76 -17.99 -104.47
C GLY A 65 64.25 -19.41 -104.80
N ASP A 66 65.37 -19.49 -105.52
CA ASP A 66 65.92 -20.76 -106.03
C ASP A 66 66.37 -21.74 -104.93
N ALA A 67 66.87 -21.24 -103.80
CA ALA A 67 67.27 -22.07 -102.67
C ALA A 67 66.06 -22.55 -101.83
N ALA A 68 64.95 -21.81 -101.88
CA ALA A 68 63.69 -22.16 -101.23
C ALA A 68 62.79 -23.09 -102.08
N ALA A 69 63.20 -23.45 -103.30
CA ALA A 69 62.49 -24.42 -104.14
C ALA A 69 62.63 -25.87 -103.64
N THR A 70 63.69 -26.17 -102.88
CA THR A 70 63.90 -27.49 -102.27
C THR A 70 63.23 -27.60 -100.90
N LEU A 71 62.64 -28.76 -100.59
CA LEU A 71 62.01 -29.05 -99.29
C LEU A 71 62.97 -28.77 -98.10
N SER A 72 64.25 -29.11 -98.27
CA SER A 72 65.34 -28.82 -97.31
C SER A 72 65.50 -27.32 -97.04
N GLY A 73 65.52 -26.49 -98.09
CA GLY A 73 65.64 -25.04 -97.93
C GLY A 73 64.42 -24.41 -97.26
N GLN A 74 63.22 -24.90 -97.57
CA GLN A 74 61.98 -24.44 -96.91
C GLN A 74 61.95 -24.76 -95.42
N GLU A 75 62.49 -25.92 -95.03
CA GLU A 75 62.62 -26.31 -93.63
C GLU A 75 63.64 -25.45 -92.89
N ILE A 76 64.82 -25.20 -93.47
CA ILE A 76 65.87 -24.36 -92.87
C ILE A 76 65.35 -22.95 -92.59
N ILE A 77 64.66 -22.34 -93.56
CA ILE A 77 64.06 -21.02 -93.42
C ILE A 77 63.01 -21.03 -92.29
N SER A 78 62.13 -22.03 -92.25
CA SER A 78 61.08 -22.10 -91.22
C SER A 78 61.62 -22.32 -89.81
N LYS A 79 62.65 -23.16 -89.64
CA LYS A 79 63.27 -23.45 -88.35
C LYS A 79 64.01 -22.22 -87.80
N GLU A 80 64.73 -21.47 -88.63
CA GLU A 80 65.46 -20.27 -88.19
C GLU A 80 64.52 -19.10 -87.86
N VAL A 81 63.44 -18.91 -88.62
CA VAL A 81 62.43 -17.89 -88.29
C VAL A 81 61.74 -18.21 -86.96
N LEU A 82 61.39 -19.48 -86.73
CA LEU A 82 60.81 -19.89 -85.44
C LEU A 82 61.81 -19.75 -84.29
N HIS A 83 63.09 -20.06 -84.51
CA HIS A 83 64.13 -19.85 -83.50
C HIS A 83 64.33 -18.35 -83.18
N TYR A 84 64.31 -17.50 -84.21
CA TYR A 84 64.38 -16.04 -84.05
C TYR A 84 63.22 -15.51 -83.19
N LEU A 85 61.99 -15.99 -83.43
CA LEU A 85 60.81 -15.61 -82.63
C LEU A 85 60.84 -16.20 -81.21
N ALA A 86 61.34 -17.43 -81.03
CA ALA A 86 61.43 -18.09 -79.73
C ALA A 86 62.48 -17.47 -78.80
N VAL A 87 63.55 -16.88 -79.34
CA VAL A 87 64.59 -16.17 -78.56
C VAL A 87 64.21 -14.71 -78.29
N ALA A 88 63.23 -14.15 -79.02
CA ALA A 88 62.76 -12.78 -78.90
C ALA A 88 61.42 -12.56 -78.12
N PRO A 89 60.99 -13.35 -77.11
CA PRO A 89 59.64 -13.22 -76.55
C PRO A 89 59.44 -12.02 -75.61
N THR A 90 60.40 -11.10 -75.49
CA THR A 90 60.34 -9.98 -74.51
C THR A 90 60.39 -8.57 -75.11
N ARG A 91 60.23 -8.38 -76.43
CA ARG A 91 60.09 -7.03 -77.02
C ARG A 91 59.01 -6.91 -78.11
N PRO A 92 58.21 -5.83 -78.12
CA PRO A 92 57.20 -5.58 -79.14
C PRO A 92 57.83 -5.21 -80.50
N PRO A 93 57.09 -5.33 -81.62
CA PRO A 93 57.63 -5.59 -82.95
C PRO A 93 58.05 -4.30 -83.64
N GLN A 94 59.32 -3.95 -83.53
CA GLN A 94 60.01 -3.21 -84.58
C GLN A 94 61.26 -4.00 -84.94
N THR A 95 61.17 -4.76 -86.02
CA THR A 95 62.30 -5.41 -86.67
C THR A 95 63.25 -4.33 -87.13
N LYS A 96 64.25 -3.99 -86.31
CA LYS A 96 65.36 -3.15 -86.75
C LYS A 96 65.99 -3.86 -87.94
N GLU A 97 66.21 -3.15 -89.05
CA GLU A 97 66.74 -3.74 -90.29
C GLU A 97 68.01 -4.57 -90.05
N ALA A 98 68.83 -4.18 -89.06
CA ALA A 98 70.02 -4.90 -88.62
C ALA A 98 69.75 -6.32 -88.08
N ASP A 99 68.61 -6.56 -87.41
CA ASP A 99 68.28 -7.88 -86.88
C ASP A 99 67.72 -8.79 -88.00
N MET A 100 67.05 -8.19 -88.99
CA MET A 100 66.58 -8.89 -90.19
C MET A 100 67.74 -9.27 -91.11
N THR A 101 68.75 -8.41 -91.30
CA THR A 101 69.94 -8.76 -92.07
C THR A 101 70.75 -9.87 -91.41
N LEU A 102 70.84 -9.90 -90.07
CA LEU A 102 71.47 -10.99 -89.33
C LEU A 102 70.72 -12.34 -89.48
N LEU A 103 69.39 -12.30 -89.51
CA LEU A 103 68.57 -13.49 -89.79
C LEU A 103 68.78 -13.97 -91.24
N GLU A 104 68.76 -13.06 -92.20
CA GLU A 104 69.02 -13.34 -93.62
C GLU A 104 70.43 -13.93 -93.83
N ASP A 105 71.46 -13.41 -93.15
CA ASP A 105 72.83 -13.93 -93.24
C ASP A 105 72.96 -15.33 -92.61
N ARG A 106 72.25 -15.63 -91.52
CA ARG A 106 72.21 -16.99 -90.95
C ARG A 106 71.53 -17.98 -91.87
N ILE A 107 70.41 -17.57 -92.47
CA ILE A 107 69.68 -18.38 -93.44
C ILE A 107 70.55 -18.63 -94.68
N ARG A 108 71.21 -17.60 -95.22
CA ARG A 108 72.14 -17.72 -96.35
C ARG A 108 73.30 -18.65 -96.02
N ALA A 109 73.89 -18.53 -94.82
CA ALA A 109 74.98 -19.40 -94.38
C ALA A 109 74.56 -20.87 -94.30
N LYS A 110 73.37 -21.18 -93.77
CA LYS A 110 72.88 -22.56 -93.67
C LYS A 110 72.39 -23.15 -94.99
N LEU A 111 71.80 -22.35 -95.86
CA LEU A 111 71.39 -22.80 -97.20
C LEU A 111 72.58 -23.13 -98.11
N LEU A 112 73.73 -22.49 -97.90
CA LEU A 112 74.98 -22.78 -98.62
C LEU A 112 75.89 -23.80 -97.89
N GLY A 113 75.38 -24.48 -96.85
CA GLY A 113 76.11 -25.52 -96.11
C GLY A 113 77.24 -25.02 -95.20
N GLY A 114 77.32 -23.71 -94.94
CA GLY A 114 78.35 -23.10 -94.10
C GLY A 114 77.99 -23.09 -92.62
N THR A 115 78.79 -23.76 -91.78
CA THR A 115 78.74 -23.60 -90.32
C THR A 115 79.16 -22.17 -89.91
N PRO A 116 78.42 -21.47 -89.03
CA PRO A 116 78.78 -20.12 -88.61
C PRO A 116 79.95 -20.16 -87.62
N SER A 117 81.17 -20.12 -88.14
CA SER A 117 82.37 -19.81 -87.36
C SER A 117 82.62 -18.31 -87.37
N LYS A 118 82.51 -17.68 -86.19
CA LYS A 118 83.03 -16.35 -85.86
C LYS A 118 83.39 -16.43 -84.37
N ASN A 119 84.63 -16.27 -83.91
CA ASN A 119 85.63 -15.30 -84.31
C ASN A 119 87.07 -15.81 -84.07
N GLY A 120 87.79 -16.11 -85.15
CA GLY A 120 89.22 -16.37 -85.19
C GLY A 120 90.09 -15.10 -85.30
N LEU A 121 89.57 -13.92 -84.92
CA LEU A 121 90.34 -12.66 -84.93
C LEU A 121 91.10 -12.40 -83.62
N ALA A 122 90.87 -13.20 -82.57
CA ALA A 122 91.58 -13.12 -81.29
C ALA A 122 92.83 -14.02 -81.20
N ALA A 123 93.17 -14.74 -82.27
CA ALA A 123 94.28 -15.70 -82.31
C ALA A 123 95.50 -15.22 -83.11
N ALA A 124 95.38 -14.18 -83.95
CA ALA A 124 96.48 -13.68 -84.79
C ALA A 124 97.19 -12.42 -84.23
N LYS A 125 96.89 -11.99 -82.99
CA LYS A 125 97.56 -10.89 -82.26
C LYS A 125 97.92 -11.26 -80.81
N ARG A 126 98.36 -12.50 -80.56
CA ARG A 126 98.92 -12.92 -79.25
C ARG A 126 100.30 -13.58 -79.39
N SER A 127 101.12 -13.01 -80.26
CA SER A 127 102.55 -13.26 -80.31
C SER A 127 103.27 -11.92 -80.14
N GLU A 128 103.35 -11.44 -78.90
CA GLU A 128 104.37 -10.50 -78.43
C GLU A 128 104.12 -10.20 -76.94
N GLY A 129 105.11 -10.51 -76.10
CA GLY A 129 105.28 -9.96 -74.75
C GLY A 129 104.30 -10.42 -73.66
N SER A 130 104.82 -11.09 -72.64
CA SER A 130 104.19 -11.15 -71.32
C SER A 130 104.11 -9.73 -70.73
N ASP A 131 103.02 -9.02 -71.00
CA ASP A 131 102.76 -7.71 -70.40
C ASP A 131 102.20 -7.91 -68.99
N GLU A 132 103.06 -7.76 -67.99
CA GLU A 132 102.75 -7.93 -66.56
C GLU A 132 101.56 -7.04 -66.13
N TRP A 133 101.35 -5.90 -66.80
CA TRP A 133 100.19 -5.04 -66.62
C TRP A 133 98.86 -5.71 -66.95
N LEU A 134 98.83 -6.59 -67.95
CA LEU A 134 97.63 -7.30 -68.35
C LEU A 134 97.33 -8.46 -67.38
N ALA A 135 98.36 -8.99 -66.72
CA ALA A 135 98.21 -9.93 -65.60
C ALA A 135 97.69 -9.23 -64.34
N ILE A 136 98.22 -8.04 -64.01
CA ILE A 136 97.72 -7.19 -62.91
C ILE A 136 96.26 -6.80 -63.15
N PHE A 137 95.90 -6.39 -64.38
CA PHE A 137 94.52 -6.02 -64.70
C PHE A 137 93.55 -7.22 -64.56
N LYS A 138 93.97 -8.43 -64.98
CA LYS A 138 93.19 -9.66 -64.77
C LYS A 138 93.06 -10.01 -63.29
N TYR A 139 94.10 -9.79 -62.50
CA TYR A 139 94.09 -9.99 -61.05
C TYR A 139 93.16 -8.98 -60.36
N ASP A 140 93.18 -7.71 -60.75
CA ASP A 140 92.27 -6.68 -60.22
C ASP A 140 90.81 -6.95 -60.60
N MET A 141 90.55 -7.42 -61.83
CA MET A 141 89.22 -7.88 -62.23
C MET A 141 88.76 -9.11 -61.43
N ALA A 142 89.66 -10.07 -61.17
CA ALA A 142 89.36 -11.23 -60.35
C ALA A 142 89.06 -10.83 -58.89
N ILE A 143 89.86 -9.92 -58.31
CA ILE A 143 89.59 -9.34 -56.99
C ILE A 143 88.27 -8.59 -56.97
N GLY A 144 87.98 -7.78 -57.99
CA GLY A 144 86.72 -7.06 -58.13
C GLY A 144 85.52 -8.01 -58.14
N SER A 145 85.60 -9.08 -58.94
CA SER A 145 84.56 -10.12 -59.00
C SER A 145 84.39 -10.88 -57.68
N LEU A 146 85.48 -11.13 -56.95
CA LEU A 146 85.44 -11.76 -55.62
C LEU A 146 84.83 -10.81 -54.59
N LYS A 147 85.15 -9.52 -54.63
CA LYS A 147 84.56 -8.49 -53.76
C LYS A 147 83.08 -8.32 -54.04
N GLU A 148 82.64 -8.21 -55.30
CA GLU A 148 81.23 -8.16 -55.67
C GLU A 148 80.47 -9.42 -55.23
N ARG A 149 81.10 -10.60 -55.32
CA ARG A 149 80.50 -11.84 -54.85
C ARG A 149 80.35 -11.87 -53.33
N LEU A 150 81.38 -11.46 -52.58
CA LEU A 150 81.35 -11.36 -51.12
C LEU A 150 80.34 -10.29 -50.65
N GLU A 151 80.26 -9.14 -51.33
CA GLU A 151 79.28 -8.09 -51.07
C GLU A 151 77.86 -8.57 -51.39
N GLY A 152 77.67 -9.33 -52.47
CA GLY A 152 76.41 -9.97 -52.81
C GLY A 152 75.96 -11.01 -51.78
N GLU A 153 76.89 -11.82 -51.27
CA GLU A 153 76.64 -12.78 -50.19
C GLU A 153 76.34 -12.06 -48.86
N ALA A 154 77.08 -11.00 -48.53
CA ALA A 154 76.81 -10.16 -47.37
C ALA A 154 75.46 -9.42 -47.46
N ALA A 155 75.08 -8.94 -48.64
CA ALA A 155 73.78 -8.31 -48.88
C ALA A 155 72.63 -9.31 -48.72
N ARG A 156 72.79 -10.54 -49.23
CA ARG A 156 71.82 -11.63 -49.04
C ARG A 156 71.72 -12.04 -47.57
N ALA A 157 72.84 -12.12 -46.85
CA ALA A 157 72.85 -12.39 -45.42
C ALA A 157 72.14 -11.28 -44.62
N ARG A 158 72.37 -9.99 -44.96
CA ARG A 158 71.64 -8.86 -44.36
C ARG A 158 70.14 -8.90 -44.66
N GLN A 159 69.76 -9.23 -45.89
CA GLN A 159 68.34 -9.40 -46.25
C GLN A 159 67.69 -10.56 -45.50
N ALA A 160 68.40 -11.69 -45.34
CA ALA A 160 67.90 -12.84 -44.58
C ALA A 160 67.74 -12.50 -43.08
N ALA A 161 68.71 -11.79 -42.49
CA ALA A 161 68.63 -11.34 -41.10
C ALA A 161 67.47 -10.36 -40.88
N LEU A 162 67.25 -9.43 -41.80
CA LEU A 162 66.15 -8.46 -41.72
C LEU A 162 64.78 -9.15 -41.89
N LYS A 163 64.68 -10.14 -42.78
CA LYS A 163 63.47 -10.98 -42.89
C LYS A 163 63.20 -11.74 -41.60
N ALA A 164 64.20 -12.36 -41.00
CA ALA A 164 64.06 -13.07 -39.74
C ALA A 164 63.63 -12.13 -38.59
N GLN A 165 64.13 -10.90 -38.55
CA GLN A 165 63.70 -9.88 -37.57
C GLN A 165 62.24 -9.46 -37.80
N LEU A 166 61.80 -9.24 -39.04
CA LEU A 166 60.42 -8.92 -39.35
C LEU A 166 59.48 -10.08 -39.01
N GLU A 167 59.86 -11.32 -39.32
CA GLU A 167 59.10 -12.52 -38.96
C GLU A 167 58.96 -12.67 -37.44
N ALA A 168 60.03 -12.42 -36.68
CA ALA A 168 59.99 -12.43 -35.21
C ALA A 168 59.05 -11.34 -34.66
N GLN A 169 59.11 -10.11 -35.20
CA GLN A 169 58.20 -9.02 -34.80
C GLN A 169 56.74 -9.34 -35.15
N MET A 170 56.48 -9.93 -36.31
CA MET A 170 55.13 -10.35 -36.70
C MET A 170 54.59 -11.44 -35.77
N ALA A 171 55.40 -12.44 -35.43
CA ALA A 171 55.03 -13.50 -34.49
C ALA A 171 54.77 -12.98 -33.07
N GLU A 172 55.58 -12.03 -32.58
CA GLU A 172 55.36 -11.38 -31.28
C GLU A 172 54.05 -10.57 -31.27
N ASN A 173 53.78 -9.83 -32.35
CA ASN A 173 52.56 -9.03 -32.49
C ASN A 173 51.30 -9.92 -32.60
N GLU A 174 51.39 -11.06 -33.31
CA GLU A 174 50.32 -12.06 -33.34
C GLU A 174 50.05 -12.67 -31.97
N ARG A 175 51.12 -12.99 -31.21
CA ARG A 175 50.98 -13.48 -29.83
C ARG A 175 50.33 -12.43 -28.92
N LEU A 176 50.71 -11.17 -29.03
CA LEU A 176 50.09 -10.08 -28.26
C LEU A 176 48.61 -9.94 -28.60
N ARG A 177 48.24 -9.98 -29.89
CA ARG A 177 46.84 -9.96 -30.33
C ARG A 177 46.03 -11.13 -29.81
N GLN A 178 46.62 -12.33 -29.73
CA GLN A 178 45.96 -13.49 -29.14
C GLN A 178 45.70 -13.28 -27.64
N LEU A 179 46.71 -12.79 -26.90
CA LEU A 179 46.56 -12.48 -25.48
C LEU A 179 45.53 -11.37 -25.22
N GLU A 180 45.45 -10.36 -26.09
CA GLU A 180 44.42 -9.32 -26.02
C GLU A 180 43.02 -9.91 -26.24
N ARG A 181 42.84 -10.76 -27.25
CA ARG A 181 41.56 -11.45 -27.50
C ARG A 181 41.14 -12.33 -26.32
N GLU A 182 42.07 -13.09 -25.74
CA GLU A 182 41.79 -13.91 -24.55
C GLU A 182 41.38 -13.07 -23.35
N LYS A 183 42.02 -11.91 -23.14
CA LYS A 183 41.64 -10.95 -22.09
C LYS A 183 40.28 -10.32 -22.34
N GLU A 184 39.98 -9.93 -23.58
CA GLU A 184 38.68 -9.39 -23.98
C GLU A 184 37.57 -10.43 -23.79
N GLU A 185 37.79 -11.68 -24.20
CA GLU A 185 36.85 -12.78 -23.97
C GLU A 185 36.63 -13.06 -22.48
N ALA A 186 37.71 -13.04 -21.68
CA ALA A 186 37.61 -13.22 -20.23
C ALA A 186 36.82 -12.08 -19.58
N TYR A 187 37.09 -10.84 -19.98
CA TYR A 187 36.36 -9.66 -19.50
C TYR A 187 34.89 -9.72 -19.89
N PHE A 188 34.58 -10.05 -21.15
CA PHE A 188 33.22 -10.22 -21.63
C PHE A 188 32.46 -11.31 -20.85
N ARG A 189 33.10 -12.44 -20.54
CA ARG A 189 32.50 -13.49 -19.69
C ARG A 189 32.24 -13.00 -18.27
N GLN A 190 33.15 -12.22 -17.68
CA GLN A 190 32.95 -11.64 -16.36
C GLN A 190 31.80 -10.64 -16.35
N GLU A 191 31.69 -9.80 -17.38
CA GLU A 191 30.62 -8.81 -17.51
C GLU A 191 29.26 -9.49 -17.71
N GLN A 192 29.18 -10.54 -18.55
CA GLN A 192 27.98 -11.38 -18.70
C GLN A 192 27.58 -12.05 -17.38
N ALA A 193 28.54 -12.57 -16.61
CA ALA A 193 28.25 -13.16 -15.31
C ALA A 193 27.78 -12.12 -14.28
N ALA A 194 28.33 -10.90 -14.31
CA ALA A 194 27.90 -9.79 -13.47
C ALA A 194 26.48 -9.33 -13.81
N LEU A 195 26.15 -9.24 -15.11
CA LEU A 195 24.81 -8.90 -15.58
C LEU A 195 23.78 -9.93 -15.13
N ARG A 196 24.05 -11.23 -15.30
CA ARG A 196 23.15 -12.30 -14.82
C ARG A 196 22.92 -12.23 -13.32
N LYS A 197 23.98 -12.02 -12.53
CA LYS A 197 23.85 -11.84 -11.08
C LYS A 197 23.02 -10.61 -10.72
N ALA A 198 23.17 -9.52 -11.45
CA ALA A 198 22.37 -8.30 -11.24
C ALA A 198 20.89 -8.52 -11.60
N GLU A 199 20.61 -9.23 -12.69
CA GLU A 199 19.25 -9.62 -13.09
C GLU A 199 18.58 -10.52 -12.04
N GLU A 200 19.30 -11.53 -11.54
CA GLU A 200 18.83 -12.41 -10.46
C GLU A 200 18.54 -11.62 -9.17
N GLN A 201 19.38 -10.65 -8.81
CA GLN A 201 19.16 -9.80 -7.65
C GLN A 201 17.95 -8.87 -7.82
N GLU A 202 17.76 -8.29 -9.00
CA GLU A 202 16.59 -7.47 -9.31
C GLU A 202 15.30 -8.31 -9.32
N GLU A 203 15.32 -9.53 -9.86
CA GLU A 203 14.21 -10.46 -9.77
C GLU A 203 13.89 -10.83 -8.31
N ALA A 204 14.91 -11.14 -7.50
CA ALA A 204 14.74 -11.42 -6.09
C ALA A 204 14.12 -10.24 -5.35
N ARG A 205 14.58 -9.00 -5.62
CA ARG A 205 13.99 -7.77 -5.07
C ARG A 205 12.53 -7.59 -5.49
N ARG A 206 12.18 -7.88 -6.75
CA ARG A 206 10.80 -7.83 -7.23
C ARG A 206 9.93 -8.85 -6.52
N ARG A 207 10.38 -10.10 -6.38
CA ARG A 207 9.68 -11.17 -5.64
C ARG A 207 9.44 -10.77 -4.19
N LEU A 208 10.44 -10.23 -3.52
CA LEU A 208 10.34 -9.78 -2.13
C LEU A 208 9.36 -8.61 -1.98
N ARG A 209 9.37 -7.64 -2.90
CA ARG A 209 8.37 -6.56 -2.94
C ARG A 209 6.95 -7.08 -3.15
N THR A 210 6.75 -8.05 -4.05
CA THR A 210 5.43 -8.65 -4.25
C THR A 210 4.96 -9.43 -3.03
N GLU A 211 5.87 -10.15 -2.36
CA GLU A 211 5.54 -10.90 -1.14
C GLU A 211 5.16 -9.96 0.01
N ILE A 212 5.90 -8.85 0.19
CA ILE A 212 5.55 -7.81 1.18
C ILE A 212 4.18 -7.21 0.87
N MET A 213 3.91 -6.88 -0.40
CA MET A 213 2.61 -6.36 -0.82
C MET A 213 1.46 -7.34 -0.54
N LEU A 214 1.67 -8.64 -0.77
CA LEU A 214 0.69 -9.68 -0.46
C LEU A 214 0.46 -9.77 1.06
N LYS A 215 1.53 -9.79 1.87
CA LYS A 215 1.42 -9.80 3.34
C LYS A 215 0.64 -8.60 3.86
N VAL A 216 0.91 -7.39 3.38
CA VAL A 216 0.18 -6.17 3.76
C VAL A 216 -1.30 -6.24 3.34
N LYS A 217 -1.58 -6.82 2.16
CA LYS A 217 -2.97 -7.04 1.71
C LYS A 217 -3.69 -8.03 2.63
N ASP A 218 -3.05 -9.13 2.97
CA ASP A 218 -3.62 -10.17 3.84
C ASP A 218 -3.84 -9.62 5.26
N GLU A 219 -2.87 -8.91 5.84
CA GLU A 219 -3.02 -8.19 7.11
C GLU A 219 -4.18 -7.20 7.09
N ARG A 220 -4.38 -6.48 5.98
CA ARG A 220 -5.53 -5.58 5.85
C ARG A 220 -6.84 -6.35 5.81
N THR A 221 -6.89 -7.50 5.15
CA THR A 221 -8.10 -8.34 5.13
C THR A 221 -8.41 -8.92 6.51
N THR A 222 -7.41 -9.38 7.25
CA THR A 222 -7.58 -9.89 8.62
C THR A 222 -8.01 -8.78 9.58
N GLN A 223 -7.42 -7.58 9.49
CA GLN A 223 -7.88 -6.43 10.29
C GLN A 223 -9.35 -6.08 10.01
N MET A 224 -9.79 -6.19 8.76
CA MET A 224 -11.18 -5.92 8.39
C MET A 224 -12.13 -7.04 8.85
N SER A 225 -11.73 -8.31 8.77
CA SER A 225 -12.51 -9.43 9.32
C SER A 225 -12.62 -9.34 10.83
N ASP A 226 -11.53 -9.02 11.54
CA ASP A 226 -11.52 -8.88 13.00
C ASP A 226 -12.45 -7.74 13.45
N ARG A 227 -12.46 -6.62 12.73
CA ARG A 227 -13.40 -5.51 13.01
C ARG A 227 -14.85 -5.93 12.81
N ARG A 228 -15.15 -6.74 11.79
CA ARG A 228 -16.50 -7.28 11.57
C ARG A 228 -16.88 -8.26 12.67
N ALA A 229 -16.00 -9.20 13.00
CA ALA A 229 -16.21 -10.19 14.06
C ALA A 229 -16.45 -9.53 15.43
N ARG A 230 -15.70 -8.47 15.78
CA ARG A 230 -15.94 -7.70 17.01
C ARG A 230 -17.31 -7.04 17.03
N ARG A 231 -17.72 -6.41 15.92
CA ARG A 231 -19.06 -5.80 15.81
C ARG A 231 -20.17 -6.84 15.88
N GLU A 232 -20.00 -7.98 15.23
CA GLU A 232 -20.96 -9.08 15.27
C GLU A 232 -21.07 -9.67 16.69
N ALA A 233 -19.95 -9.84 17.38
CA ALA A 233 -19.92 -10.28 18.77
C ALA A 233 -20.58 -9.27 19.72
N GLU A 234 -20.34 -7.97 19.55
CA GLU A 234 -21.01 -6.91 20.32
C GLU A 234 -22.52 -6.90 20.06
N LEU A 235 -22.96 -7.02 18.80
CA LEU A 235 -24.37 -7.12 18.46
C LEU A 235 -25.02 -8.39 19.01
N ALA A 236 -24.30 -9.52 19.00
CA ALA A 236 -24.78 -10.77 19.59
C ALA A 236 -24.94 -10.65 21.12
N ARG A 237 -23.98 -10.01 21.80
CA ARG A 237 -24.09 -9.72 23.25
C ARG A 237 -25.28 -8.82 23.56
N LYS A 238 -25.47 -7.73 22.80
CA LYS A 238 -26.63 -6.85 22.97
C LYS A 238 -27.95 -7.59 22.77
N ARG A 239 -28.07 -8.43 21.73
CA ARG A 239 -29.27 -9.25 21.53
C ARG A 239 -29.51 -10.23 22.68
N ALA A 240 -28.44 -10.81 23.24
CA ALA A 240 -28.55 -11.68 24.41
C ALA A 240 -29.01 -10.91 25.65
N GLU A 241 -28.43 -9.73 25.91
CA GLU A 241 -28.84 -8.82 26.98
C GLU A 241 -30.30 -8.39 26.82
N GLU A 242 -30.70 -7.91 25.65
CA GLU A 242 -32.08 -7.55 25.30
C GLU A 242 -33.03 -8.74 25.50
N SER A 243 -32.64 -9.96 25.13
CA SER A 243 -33.46 -11.15 25.35
C SER A 243 -33.62 -11.51 26.83
N LEU A 244 -32.58 -11.30 27.65
CA LEU A 244 -32.64 -11.51 29.10
C LEU A 244 -33.50 -10.44 29.78
N GLU A 245 -33.38 -9.18 29.37
CA GLU A 245 -34.22 -8.09 29.85
C GLU A 245 -35.69 -8.32 29.46
N ALA A 246 -35.97 -8.72 28.22
CA ALA A 246 -37.31 -9.07 27.78
C ALA A 246 -37.89 -10.27 28.55
N ALA A 247 -37.06 -11.28 28.86
CA ALA A 247 -37.49 -12.40 29.68
C ALA A 247 -37.81 -11.98 31.12
N ARG A 248 -37.02 -11.07 31.71
CA ARG A 248 -37.28 -10.50 33.04
C ARG A 248 -38.57 -9.70 33.07
N THR A 249 -38.77 -8.78 32.12
CA THR A 249 -40.01 -8.00 32.07
C THR A 249 -41.23 -8.88 31.83
N ALA A 250 -41.12 -9.93 30.99
CA ALA A 250 -42.17 -10.92 30.83
C ALA A 250 -42.48 -11.69 32.13
N TYR A 251 -41.45 -12.03 32.92
CA TYR A 251 -41.63 -12.67 34.23
C TYR A 251 -42.30 -11.72 35.23
N ASP A 252 -41.80 -10.48 35.35
CA ASP A 252 -42.31 -9.48 36.28
C ASP A 252 -43.78 -9.14 35.99
N THR A 253 -44.11 -8.93 34.70
CA THR A 253 -45.51 -8.71 34.27
C THR A 253 -46.41 -9.90 34.54
N ALA A 254 -45.93 -11.13 34.38
CA ALA A 254 -46.68 -12.32 34.72
C ALA A 254 -46.91 -12.45 36.24
N GLU A 255 -45.91 -12.10 37.06
CA GLU A 255 -46.08 -12.04 38.52
C GLU A 255 -47.06 -10.95 38.95
N GLU A 256 -46.99 -9.75 38.36
CA GLU A 256 -47.93 -8.66 38.64
C GLU A 256 -49.37 -9.08 38.34
N LEU A 257 -49.60 -9.69 37.17
CA LEU A 257 -50.93 -10.23 36.82
C LEU A 257 -51.41 -11.29 37.80
N ARG A 258 -50.52 -12.19 38.26
CA ARG A 258 -50.87 -13.18 39.29
C ARG A 258 -51.26 -12.52 40.62
N ARG A 259 -50.52 -11.50 41.07
CA ARG A 259 -50.86 -10.76 42.30
C ARG A 259 -52.19 -10.03 42.16
N GLU A 260 -52.46 -9.43 41.00
CA GLU A 260 -53.77 -8.81 40.72
C GLU A 260 -54.91 -9.82 40.73
N GLU A 261 -54.71 -11.01 40.16
CA GLU A 261 -55.69 -12.10 40.21
C GLU A 261 -55.92 -12.59 41.64
N GLU A 262 -54.87 -12.77 42.44
CA GLU A 262 -54.96 -13.12 43.85
C GLU A 262 -55.74 -12.06 44.64
N HIS A 263 -55.45 -10.78 44.43
CA HIS A 263 -56.20 -9.68 45.04
C HIS A 263 -57.66 -9.66 44.60
N ARG A 264 -57.97 -9.95 43.33
CA ARG A 264 -59.35 -10.07 42.86
C ARG A 264 -60.08 -11.25 43.51
N ILE A 265 -59.40 -12.39 43.68
CA ILE A 265 -59.96 -13.56 44.36
C ILE A 265 -60.20 -13.23 45.84
N GLN A 266 -59.23 -12.62 46.52
CA GLN A 266 -59.38 -12.19 47.90
C GLN A 266 -60.54 -11.20 48.06
N ALA A 267 -60.67 -10.21 47.18
CA ALA A 267 -61.78 -9.25 47.20
C ALA A 267 -63.15 -9.93 47.00
N LYS A 268 -63.22 -10.98 46.17
CA LYS A 268 -64.45 -11.78 46.01
C LYS A 268 -64.78 -12.59 47.27
N LEU A 269 -63.76 -13.16 47.93
CA LEU A 269 -63.94 -13.89 49.19
C LEU A 269 -64.39 -12.95 50.31
N THR A 270 -63.73 -11.80 50.49
CA THR A 270 -64.12 -10.82 51.51
C THR A 270 -65.53 -10.28 51.28
N LEU A 271 -65.92 -10.04 50.02
CA LEU A 271 -67.30 -9.65 49.70
C LEU A 271 -68.30 -10.75 50.06
N ARG A 272 -67.97 -12.01 49.77
CA ARG A 272 -68.82 -13.15 50.14
C ARG A 272 -68.98 -13.25 51.66
N ASP A 273 -67.89 -13.12 52.40
CA ASP A 273 -67.90 -13.16 53.87
C ASP A 273 -68.76 -12.02 54.42
N TYR A 274 -68.57 -10.80 53.91
CA TYR A 274 -69.39 -9.64 54.28
C TYR A 274 -70.89 -9.84 54.02
N LEU A 275 -71.26 -10.43 52.88
CA LEU A 275 -72.66 -10.74 52.57
C LEU A 275 -73.23 -11.79 53.55
N SER A 276 -72.44 -12.81 53.88
CA SER A 276 -72.85 -13.82 54.87
C SER A 276 -73.01 -13.23 56.28
N GLU A 277 -72.11 -12.33 56.70
CA GLU A 277 -72.22 -11.59 57.95
C GLU A 277 -73.45 -10.67 57.94
N ASN A 278 -73.80 -10.08 56.78
CA ASN A 278 -75.00 -9.27 56.65
C ASN A 278 -76.27 -10.10 56.84
N GLU A 279 -76.32 -11.33 56.31
CA GLU A 279 -77.42 -12.27 56.50
C GLU A 279 -77.54 -12.68 57.97
N VAL A 280 -76.43 -13.02 58.64
CA VAL A 280 -76.42 -13.31 60.09
C VAL A 280 -76.90 -12.11 60.89
N ASN A 281 -76.44 -10.90 60.58
CA ASN A 281 -76.89 -9.68 61.26
C ASN A 281 -78.37 -9.37 61.03
N LYS A 282 -78.91 -9.67 59.86
CA LYS A 282 -80.36 -9.58 59.60
C LYS A 282 -81.13 -10.58 60.45
N ALA A 283 -80.68 -11.84 60.50
CA ALA A 283 -81.29 -12.87 61.34
C ALA A 283 -81.29 -12.47 62.82
N LEU A 284 -80.15 -11.99 63.35
CA LEU A 284 -80.05 -11.48 64.72
C LEU A 284 -80.99 -10.31 65.00
N LYS A 285 -81.15 -9.38 64.04
CA LYS A 285 -82.11 -8.28 64.17
C LYS A 285 -83.56 -8.76 64.17
N GLU A 286 -83.89 -9.77 63.37
CA GLU A 286 -85.22 -10.37 63.36
C GLU A 286 -85.51 -11.13 64.65
N GLU A 287 -84.53 -11.88 65.17
CA GLU A 287 -84.62 -12.55 66.47
C GLU A 287 -84.79 -11.53 67.61
N ALA A 288 -84.02 -10.44 67.61
CA ALA A 288 -84.17 -9.37 68.58
C ALA A 288 -85.56 -8.72 68.51
N LYS A 289 -86.10 -8.48 67.31
CA LYS A 289 -87.49 -7.99 67.15
C LYS A 289 -88.51 -8.98 67.69
N LYS A 290 -88.35 -10.28 67.43
CA LYS A 290 -89.23 -11.31 67.97
C LYS A 290 -89.17 -11.35 69.50
N GLN A 291 -87.97 -11.23 70.08
CA GLN A 291 -87.81 -11.14 71.54
C GLN A 291 -88.50 -9.89 72.11
N GLN A 292 -88.32 -8.72 71.49
CA GLN A 292 -89.03 -7.50 71.86
C GLN A 292 -90.55 -7.69 71.81
N TRP A 293 -91.08 -8.34 70.77
CA TRP A 293 -92.52 -8.61 70.67
C TRP A 293 -93.02 -9.54 71.77
N VAL A 294 -92.22 -10.54 72.16
CA VAL A 294 -92.55 -11.44 73.28
C VAL A 294 -92.52 -10.68 74.60
N GLU A 295 -91.53 -9.81 74.80
CA GLU A 295 -91.43 -8.94 75.98
C GLU A 295 -92.59 -7.95 76.06
N ASP A 296 -92.95 -7.30 74.94
CA ASP A 296 -94.08 -6.39 74.82
C ASP A 296 -95.41 -7.11 75.09
N ALA A 297 -95.61 -8.30 74.54
CA ALA A 297 -96.80 -9.10 74.82
C ALA A 297 -96.86 -9.53 76.29
N ALA A 298 -95.73 -9.88 76.90
CA ALA A 298 -95.66 -10.17 78.33
C ALA A 298 -95.95 -8.93 79.18
N PHE A 299 -95.50 -7.75 78.75
CA PHE A 299 -95.80 -6.47 79.38
C PHE A 299 -97.27 -6.13 79.27
N GLN A 300 -97.90 -6.31 78.10
CA GLN A 300 -99.34 -6.15 77.90
C GLN A 300 -100.14 -7.07 78.83
N ARG A 301 -99.79 -8.36 78.92
CA ARG A 301 -100.45 -9.29 79.87
C ARG A 301 -100.30 -8.86 81.32
N LYS A 302 -99.12 -8.35 81.72
CA LYS A 302 -98.92 -7.78 83.07
C LYS A 302 -99.80 -6.57 83.30
N TRP A 303 -99.92 -5.68 82.31
CA TRP A 303 -100.82 -4.52 82.37
C TRP A 303 -102.28 -4.90 82.41
N GLU A 304 -102.71 -5.84 81.58
CA GLU A 304 -104.06 -6.41 81.61
C GLU A 304 -104.35 -7.01 82.98
N ALA A 305 -103.41 -7.75 83.58
CA ALA A 305 -103.58 -8.27 84.93
C ALA A 305 -103.72 -7.15 85.98
N ILE A 306 -102.95 -6.06 85.86
CA ILE A 306 -103.09 -4.88 86.73
C ILE A 306 -104.44 -4.21 86.52
N LEU A 307 -104.88 -4.02 85.27
CA LEU A 307 -106.17 -3.42 84.93
C LEU A 307 -107.33 -4.28 85.41
N ASN A 308 -107.31 -5.58 85.17
CA ASN A 308 -108.31 -6.53 85.67
C ASN A 308 -108.34 -6.53 87.20
N LYS A 309 -107.18 -6.42 87.87
CA LYS A 309 -107.13 -6.27 89.32
C LYS A 309 -107.76 -4.94 89.75
N GLN A 310 -107.46 -3.84 89.08
CA GLN A 310 -108.10 -2.55 89.36
C GLN A 310 -109.60 -2.55 89.06
N GLU A 311 -110.05 -3.27 88.04
CA GLU A 311 -111.46 -3.44 87.72
C GLU A 311 -112.16 -4.33 88.72
N ALA A 312 -111.54 -5.43 89.15
CA ALA A 312 -112.02 -6.28 90.24
C ALA A 312 -112.07 -5.48 91.56
N ASP A 313 -111.03 -4.71 91.88
CA ASP A 313 -110.99 -3.82 93.05
C ASP A 313 -112.06 -2.72 92.93
N ARG A 314 -112.27 -2.14 91.73
CA ARG A 314 -113.36 -1.18 91.48
C ARG A 314 -114.72 -1.85 91.57
N GLN A 315 -114.90 -3.07 91.09
CA GLN A 315 -116.15 -3.82 91.17
C GLN A 315 -116.44 -4.19 92.62
N GLU A 316 -115.45 -4.66 93.37
CA GLU A 316 -115.55 -4.85 94.81
C GLU A 316 -115.85 -3.55 95.53
N GLN A 317 -115.21 -2.44 95.18
CA GLN A 317 -115.52 -1.12 95.73
C GLN A 317 -116.91 -0.69 95.33
N MET A 318 -117.36 -0.90 94.10
CA MET A 318 -118.70 -0.61 93.63
C MET A 318 -119.73 -1.51 94.29
N ASP A 319 -119.41 -2.76 94.61
CA ASP A 319 -120.27 -3.68 95.34
C ASP A 319 -120.28 -3.36 96.82
N ARG A 320 -119.15 -2.94 97.40
CA ARG A 320 -119.09 -2.35 98.75
C ARG A 320 -119.87 -1.04 98.80
N ILE A 321 -119.76 -0.19 97.78
CA ILE A 321 -120.51 1.05 97.62
C ILE A 321 -121.96 0.73 97.34
N LYS A 322 -122.34 -0.30 96.60
CA LYS A 322 -123.73 -0.73 96.38
C LYS A 322 -124.30 -1.36 97.64
N ARG A 323 -123.51 -2.08 98.43
CA ARG A 323 -123.89 -2.56 99.77
C ARG A 323 -124.01 -1.40 100.74
N HIS A 324 -123.08 -0.44 100.69
CA HIS A 324 -123.09 0.77 101.49
C HIS A 324 -124.15 1.75 101.00
N GLN A 325 -124.49 1.78 99.71
CA GLN A 325 -125.59 2.51 99.11
C GLN A 325 -126.88 1.76 99.33
N SER A 326 -126.93 0.44 99.42
CA SER A 326 -128.12 -0.28 99.88
C SER A 326 -128.35 0.08 101.34
N LYS A 327 -127.31 0.08 102.18
CA LYS A 327 -127.35 0.56 103.57
C LYS A 327 -127.61 2.06 103.69
N LEU A 328 -127.11 2.88 102.77
CA LEU A 328 -127.32 4.32 102.70
C LEU A 328 -128.57 4.67 101.93
N GLN A 329 -129.19 3.81 101.16
CA GLN A 329 -130.50 3.98 100.52
C GLN A 329 -131.50 3.58 101.58
N GLU A 330 -131.26 2.49 102.34
CA GLU A 330 -131.90 2.24 103.63
C GLU A 330 -131.67 3.37 104.67
N ALA A 331 -130.60 4.17 104.54
CA ALA A 331 -130.35 5.35 105.37
C ALA A 331 -130.68 6.70 104.69
N ALA A 332 -130.91 6.78 103.37
CA ALA A 332 -131.23 7.98 102.58
C ALA A 332 -132.72 8.01 102.21
N ASP A 333 -133.38 6.85 102.20
CA ASP A 333 -134.80 6.71 102.52
C ASP A 333 -135.07 7.17 103.97
N ARG A 334 -134.02 7.32 104.81
CA ARG A 334 -134.08 7.94 106.15
C ARG A 334 -133.41 9.33 106.28
N GLN A 335 -132.59 9.77 105.33
CA GLN A 335 -131.82 11.03 105.37
C GLN A 335 -131.47 11.49 103.95
N GLY A 336 -132.49 11.84 103.17
CA GLY A 336 -132.33 12.47 101.88
C GLY A 336 -132.24 13.99 102.01
N GLU A 337 -131.08 14.53 102.37
CA GLU A 337 -130.71 15.92 102.03
C GLU A 337 -129.22 16.16 102.27
N THR A 338 -128.57 16.87 101.34
CA THR A 338 -127.16 17.33 101.33
C THR A 338 -126.06 16.36 100.86
N ARG A 339 -126.08 16.08 99.55
CA ARG A 339 -124.89 15.66 98.78
C ARG A 339 -124.12 16.87 98.24
N ARG A 340 -122.79 16.80 98.37
CA ARG A 340 -121.76 17.21 97.38
C ARG A 340 -121.46 18.71 97.17
N ARG A 341 -120.27 19.10 97.64
CA ARG A 341 -119.48 20.29 97.26
C ARG A 341 -118.10 20.01 97.90
N TRP A 342 -116.96 19.75 97.23
CA TRP A 342 -116.22 20.47 96.20
C TRP A 342 -115.02 19.61 95.73
N LEU A 343 -114.49 19.82 94.52
CA LEU A 343 -113.13 19.45 94.12
C LEU A 343 -112.61 20.57 93.21
N ASP A 344 -111.63 21.34 93.70
CA ASP A 344 -111.09 22.55 93.08
C ASP A 344 -109.77 22.32 92.32
N THR A 345 -109.54 23.25 91.38
CA THR A 345 -108.75 23.15 90.14
C THR A 345 -107.36 23.87 90.12
N PRO A 346 -106.54 24.01 91.19
CA PRO A 346 -105.28 24.77 91.09
C PRO A 346 -103.98 23.95 90.89
N LEU A 347 -104.03 22.61 90.84
CA LEU A 347 -102.81 21.78 90.77
C LEU A 347 -102.23 21.67 89.35
N VAL A 348 -103.08 21.77 88.33
CA VAL A 348 -102.73 21.51 86.92
C VAL A 348 -101.86 22.62 86.33
N GLU A 349 -102.06 23.87 86.76
CA GLU A 349 -101.36 25.04 86.20
C GLU A 349 -99.89 25.15 86.65
N ARG A 350 -99.53 24.59 87.82
CA ARG A 350 -98.14 24.58 88.31
C ARG A 350 -97.23 23.61 87.53
N TYR A 351 -97.77 22.45 87.15
CA TYR A 351 -97.02 21.46 86.37
C TYR A 351 -96.81 21.87 84.91
N PHE A 352 -97.67 22.72 84.37
CA PHE A 352 -97.51 23.23 83.00
C PHE A 352 -96.32 24.19 82.90
N LYS A 353 -96.17 25.12 83.85
CA LYS A 353 -95.07 26.10 83.85
C LYS A 353 -93.68 25.47 84.02
N GLN A 354 -93.55 24.49 84.92
CA GLN A 354 -92.26 23.79 85.12
C GLN A 354 -91.76 23.06 83.86
N ARG A 355 -92.66 22.54 83.02
CA ARG A 355 -92.28 21.85 81.78
C ARG A 355 -91.87 22.78 80.65
N GLU A 356 -92.29 24.04 80.66
CA GLU A 356 -91.83 25.02 79.66
C GLU A 356 -90.42 25.52 79.98
N ASP A 357 -90.14 25.78 81.25
CA ASP A 357 -88.81 26.24 81.71
C ASP A 357 -87.71 25.18 81.46
N GLU A 358 -88.02 23.90 81.66
CA GLU A 358 -87.09 22.79 81.38
C GLU A 358 -86.76 22.65 79.88
N ARG A 359 -87.73 22.86 78.99
CA ARG A 359 -87.48 22.81 77.54
C ARG A 359 -86.62 23.98 77.07
N ALA A 360 -86.85 25.17 77.58
CA ALA A 360 -86.05 26.34 77.25
C ALA A 360 -84.57 26.15 77.64
N ALA A 361 -84.31 25.58 78.83
CA ALA A 361 -82.95 25.28 79.30
C ALA A 361 -82.24 24.20 78.46
N GLU A 362 -82.97 23.19 77.95
CA GLU A 362 -82.39 22.18 77.05
C GLU A 362 -82.05 22.75 75.65
N GLU A 363 -82.87 23.64 75.12
CA GLU A 363 -82.62 24.29 73.82
C GLU A 363 -81.39 25.20 73.86
N GLU A 364 -81.18 25.94 74.95
CA GLU A 364 -79.98 26.76 75.14
C GLU A 364 -78.70 25.93 75.18
N ARG A 365 -78.72 24.78 75.87
CA ARG A 365 -77.56 23.86 75.91
C ARG A 365 -77.24 23.29 74.53
N ARG A 366 -78.25 22.94 73.73
CA ARG A 366 -78.06 22.46 72.36
C ARG A 366 -77.42 23.52 71.46
N LEU A 367 -77.89 24.76 71.56
CA LEU A 367 -77.34 25.88 70.78
C LEU A 367 -75.89 26.21 71.19
N GLN A 368 -75.56 26.13 72.48
CA GLN A 368 -74.19 26.30 72.96
C GLN A 368 -73.27 25.20 72.42
N HIS A 369 -73.69 23.93 72.52
CA HIS A 369 -72.91 22.80 72.00
C HIS A 369 -72.68 22.93 70.48
N GLN A 370 -73.70 23.32 69.71
CA GLN A 370 -73.55 23.56 68.27
C GLN A 370 -72.51 24.65 67.97
N LYS A 371 -72.52 25.77 68.71
CA LYS A 371 -71.53 26.85 68.54
C LYS A 371 -70.12 26.39 68.87
N GLU A 372 -69.94 25.58 69.90
CA GLU A 372 -68.63 25.00 70.27
C GLU A 372 -68.13 24.03 69.20
N THR A 373 -68.98 23.12 68.72
CA THR A 373 -68.61 22.20 67.64
C THR A 373 -68.25 22.93 66.35
N ALA A 374 -68.99 23.99 65.99
CA ALA A 374 -68.69 24.81 64.83
C ALA A 374 -67.32 25.49 64.97
N ARG A 375 -66.99 26.02 66.16
CA ARG A 375 -65.67 26.61 66.44
C ARG A 375 -64.55 25.58 66.30
N HIS A 376 -64.70 24.38 66.88
CA HIS A 376 -63.71 23.31 66.75
C HIS A 376 -63.50 22.88 65.30
N ILE A 377 -64.57 22.73 64.52
CA ILE A 377 -64.46 22.38 63.09
C ILE A 377 -63.74 23.50 62.32
N THR A 378 -64.07 24.77 62.56
CA THR A 378 -63.39 25.88 61.88
C THR A 378 -61.89 25.97 62.23
N ALA A 379 -61.52 25.70 63.48
CA ALA A 379 -60.12 25.66 63.90
C ALA A 379 -59.37 24.50 63.24
N ALA A 380 -59.96 23.30 63.25
CA ALA A 380 -59.37 22.11 62.62
C ALA A 380 -59.18 22.27 61.11
N VAL A 381 -60.16 22.86 60.41
CA VAL A 381 -60.01 23.17 58.97
C VAL A 381 -58.91 24.20 58.74
N GLY A 382 -58.80 25.21 59.60
CA GLY A 382 -57.71 26.20 59.53
C GLY A 382 -56.32 25.60 59.72
N GLU A 383 -56.17 24.64 60.64
CA GLU A 383 -54.93 23.89 60.84
C GLU A 383 -54.59 23.01 59.63
N GLN A 384 -55.56 22.28 59.09
CA GLN A 384 -55.37 21.45 57.89
C GLN A 384 -54.95 22.28 56.67
N LEU A 385 -55.50 23.48 56.49
CA LEU A 385 -55.08 24.38 55.41
C LEU A 385 -53.64 24.85 55.60
N LYS A 386 -53.23 25.24 56.81
CA LYS A 386 -51.86 25.62 57.13
C LYS A 386 -50.86 24.47 56.91
N GLU A 387 -51.21 23.26 57.36
CA GLU A 387 -50.39 22.06 57.14
C GLU A 387 -50.25 21.75 55.64
N ARG A 388 -51.33 21.86 54.87
CA ARG A 388 -51.31 21.63 53.42
C ARG A 388 -50.47 22.68 52.69
N GLU A 389 -50.56 23.94 53.09
CA GLU A 389 -49.72 25.02 52.54
C GLU A 389 -48.25 24.83 52.91
N ALA A 390 -47.94 24.46 54.15
CA ALA A 390 -46.59 24.14 54.59
C ALA A 390 -46.00 22.94 53.85
N ALA A 391 -46.79 21.89 53.63
CA ALA A 391 -46.38 20.72 52.84
C ALA A 391 -46.11 21.09 51.38
N ARG A 392 -46.97 21.92 50.77
CA ARG A 392 -46.73 22.44 49.41
C ARG A 392 -45.46 23.27 49.31
N LEU A 393 -45.16 24.10 50.31
CA LEU A 393 -43.93 24.89 50.35
C LEU A 393 -42.69 24.01 50.52
N ARG A 394 -42.74 22.97 51.37
CA ARG A 394 -41.64 22.01 51.50
C ARG A 394 -41.36 21.27 50.18
N MET A 395 -42.40 20.77 49.51
CA MET A 395 -42.25 20.12 48.21
C MET A 395 -41.62 21.07 47.18
N LYS A 396 -42.07 22.34 47.12
CA LYS A 396 -41.45 23.35 46.24
C LYS A 396 -39.98 23.59 46.56
N GLN A 397 -39.63 23.70 47.84
CA GLN A 397 -38.23 23.88 48.27
C GLN A 397 -37.37 22.67 47.92
N GLU A 398 -37.89 21.45 48.06
CA GLU A 398 -37.21 20.22 47.67
C GLU A 398 -37.03 20.13 46.15
N GLU A 399 -38.06 20.49 45.37
CA GLU A 399 -38.00 20.58 43.90
C GLU A 399 -36.98 21.63 43.44
N GLU A 400 -36.95 22.82 44.06
CA GLU A 400 -35.98 23.88 43.77
C GLU A 400 -34.55 23.43 44.14
N ALA A 401 -34.37 22.77 45.28
CA ALA A 401 -33.07 22.22 45.69
C ALA A 401 -32.60 21.12 44.73
N TYR A 402 -33.52 20.25 44.30
CA TYR A 402 -33.23 19.22 43.31
C TYR A 402 -32.86 19.83 41.96
N ALA A 403 -33.63 20.81 41.48
CA ALA A 403 -33.35 21.54 40.24
C ALA A 403 -32.00 22.26 40.29
N ALA A 404 -31.66 22.90 41.42
CA ALA A 404 -30.36 23.53 41.64
C ALA A 404 -29.22 22.50 41.61
N SER A 405 -29.42 21.32 42.22
CA SER A 405 -28.43 20.24 42.19
C SER A 405 -28.20 19.71 40.77
N LEU A 406 -29.26 19.64 39.96
CA LEU A 406 -29.20 19.16 38.59
C LEU A 406 -28.52 20.21 37.69
N ALA A 407 -28.84 21.48 37.87
CA ALA A 407 -28.16 22.59 37.20
C ALA A 407 -26.65 22.62 37.54
N ALA A 408 -26.27 22.36 38.79
CA ALA A 408 -24.87 22.25 39.19
C ALA A 408 -24.15 21.07 38.52
N LYS A 409 -24.81 19.90 38.42
CA LYS A 409 -24.27 18.74 37.69
C LYS A 409 -24.10 19.02 36.20
N ILE A 410 -25.06 19.70 35.57
CA ILE A 410 -24.96 20.10 34.15
C ILE A 410 -23.76 21.04 33.96
N ARG A 411 -23.62 22.08 34.78
CA ARG A 411 -22.48 23.01 34.70
C ARG A 411 -21.15 22.28 34.87
N ALA A 412 -21.04 21.38 35.86
CA ALA A 412 -19.84 20.60 36.05
C ALA A 412 -19.52 19.71 34.83
N ALA A 413 -20.53 19.08 34.21
CA ALA A 413 -20.35 18.30 32.99
C ALA A 413 -19.92 19.17 31.79
N GLU A 414 -20.50 20.36 31.64
CA GLU A 414 -20.12 21.33 30.61
C GLU A 414 -18.69 21.82 30.80
N GLU A 415 -18.26 22.10 32.03
CA GLU A 415 -16.88 22.49 32.36
C GLU A 415 -15.89 21.38 32.02
N VAL A 416 -16.21 20.12 32.31
CA VAL A 416 -15.40 18.95 31.95
C VAL A 416 -15.29 18.81 30.43
N GLU A 417 -16.38 18.97 29.69
CA GLU A 417 -16.38 18.92 28.22
C GLU A 417 -15.59 20.09 27.60
N LEU A 418 -15.70 21.30 28.16
CA LEU A 418 -14.90 22.46 27.75
C LEU A 418 -13.41 22.22 28.03
N ALA A 419 -13.06 21.69 29.20
CA ALA A 419 -11.68 21.33 29.55
C ALA A 419 -11.12 20.27 28.58
N ARG A 420 -11.92 19.25 28.24
CA ARG A 420 -11.55 18.21 27.26
C ARG A 420 -11.31 18.81 25.87
N LYS A 421 -12.17 19.73 25.43
CA LYS A 421 -12.00 20.44 24.14
C LYS A 421 -10.74 21.30 24.14
N ARG A 422 -10.47 22.05 25.21
CA ARG A 422 -9.23 22.85 25.37
C ARG A 422 -7.99 21.97 25.35
N ALA A 423 -7.96 20.88 26.12
CA ALA A 423 -6.84 19.94 26.13
C ALA A 423 -6.58 19.32 24.74
N MET A 424 -7.65 19.02 23.98
CA MET A 424 -7.51 18.53 22.61
C MET A 424 -6.96 19.59 21.64
N GLN A 425 -7.41 20.84 21.78
CA GLN A 425 -6.86 21.97 21.02
C GLN A 425 -5.39 22.23 21.35
N GLU A 426 -5.00 22.18 22.63
CA GLU A 426 -3.60 22.30 23.05
C GLU A 426 -2.74 21.18 22.48
N ARG A 427 -3.22 19.92 22.50
CA ARG A 427 -2.51 18.81 21.83
C ARG A 427 -2.33 19.06 20.33
N LYS A 428 -3.36 19.57 19.65
CA LYS A 428 -3.26 19.95 18.24
C LYS A 428 -2.27 21.08 18.01
N GLN A 429 -2.24 22.08 18.87
CA GLN A 429 -1.28 23.19 18.79
C GLN A 429 0.16 22.69 19.02
N ARG A 430 0.37 21.84 20.03
CA ARG A 430 1.68 21.20 20.29
C ARG A 430 2.15 20.37 19.11
N PHE A 431 1.27 19.56 18.54
CA PHE A 431 1.60 18.76 17.35
C PHE A 431 1.92 19.62 16.13
N ARG A 432 1.20 20.75 15.93
CA ARG A 432 1.53 21.71 14.88
C ARG A 432 2.90 22.35 15.10
N ALA A 433 3.20 22.76 16.34
CA ALA A 433 4.51 23.30 16.70
C ALA A 433 5.64 22.28 16.44
N GLU A 434 5.42 21.00 16.78
CA GLU A 434 6.37 19.92 16.50
C GLU A 434 6.61 19.73 14.99
N ILE A 435 5.56 19.78 14.16
CA ILE A 435 5.71 19.75 12.70
C ILE A 435 6.47 20.97 12.20
N GLU A 436 6.19 22.17 12.72
CA GLU A 436 6.90 23.38 12.33
C GLU A 436 8.39 23.30 12.70
N ASP A 437 8.72 22.77 13.87
CA ASP A 437 10.10 22.54 14.30
C ASP A 437 10.80 21.52 13.38
N GLN A 438 10.14 20.41 13.04
CA GLN A 438 10.65 19.44 12.06
C GLN A 438 10.89 20.07 10.68
N LEU A 439 9.99 20.94 10.22
CA LEU A 439 10.16 21.66 8.96
C LEU A 439 11.32 22.66 9.02
N ARG A 440 11.50 23.37 10.14
CA ARG A 440 12.66 24.24 10.37
C ARG A 440 13.95 23.44 10.37
N ASP A 441 13.99 22.28 11.01
CA ASP A 441 15.15 21.38 11.02
C ASP A 441 15.47 20.85 9.63
N VAL A 442 14.46 20.42 8.87
CA VAL A 442 14.65 19.99 7.47
C VAL A 442 15.14 21.15 6.60
N ALA A 443 14.61 22.36 6.80
CA ALA A 443 15.07 23.55 6.09
C ALA A 443 16.51 23.92 6.48
N ALA A 444 16.88 23.81 7.76
CA ALA A 444 18.24 24.02 8.25
C ALA A 444 19.20 23.00 7.64
N ARG A 445 18.86 21.70 7.66
CA ARG A 445 19.64 20.63 7.00
C ARG A 445 19.79 20.85 5.50
N ARG A 446 18.73 21.32 4.82
CA ARG A 446 18.81 21.70 3.40
C ARG A 446 19.74 22.88 3.18
N ARG A 447 19.71 23.89 4.04
CA ARG A 447 20.65 25.03 3.98
C ARG A 447 22.08 24.58 4.26
N ASP A 448 22.29 23.68 5.21
CA ASP A 448 23.60 23.11 5.53
C ASP A 448 24.15 22.26 4.38
N ALA A 449 23.31 21.45 3.73
CA ALA A 449 23.67 20.71 2.53
C ALA A 449 23.89 21.61 1.31
N ALA A 450 23.26 22.78 1.28
CA ALA A 450 23.46 23.81 0.24
C ALA A 450 24.62 24.76 0.56
N LYS A 451 25.32 24.60 1.69
CA LYS A 451 26.56 25.35 1.94
C LYS A 451 27.58 24.97 0.87
N PRO A 452 28.29 25.95 0.27
CA PRO A 452 29.31 25.66 -0.71
C PRO A 452 30.38 24.77 -0.05
N MET A 453 30.80 23.77 -0.81
CA MET A 453 31.84 22.76 -0.56
C MET A 453 32.52 22.88 0.82
N THR A 454 32.33 21.85 1.64
CA THR A 454 32.83 21.79 3.02
C THR A 454 34.35 22.03 3.06
N GLU A 455 34.90 22.50 4.18
CA GLU A 455 36.33 22.88 4.26
C GLU A 455 37.28 21.72 3.90
N THR A 456 36.89 20.48 4.20
CA THR A 456 37.60 19.26 3.82
C THR A 456 37.53 18.99 2.32
N GLU A 457 36.36 19.15 1.69
CA GLU A 457 36.20 19.07 0.24
C GLU A 457 36.93 20.23 -0.48
N ARG A 458 37.00 21.41 0.13
CA ARG A 458 37.83 22.54 -0.33
C ARG A 458 39.32 22.26 -0.24
N ALA A 459 39.78 21.61 0.82
CA ALA A 459 41.17 21.16 0.94
C ALA A 459 41.51 20.08 -0.10
N PHE A 460 40.63 19.09 -0.29
CA PHE A 460 40.82 18.04 -1.29
C PHE A 460 40.83 18.59 -2.72
N ASN A 461 39.91 19.50 -3.03
CA ASN A 461 39.80 20.12 -4.35
C ASN A 461 40.66 21.39 -4.51
N GLN A 462 41.55 21.70 -3.57
CA GLN A 462 42.31 22.94 -3.54
C GLN A 462 43.11 23.16 -4.83
N ARG A 463 43.73 22.10 -5.36
CA ARG A 463 44.51 22.14 -6.60
C ARG A 463 43.63 22.41 -7.82
N THR A 464 42.46 21.77 -7.89
CA THR A 464 41.47 21.97 -8.95
C THR A 464 40.86 23.37 -8.89
N LEU A 465 40.57 23.88 -7.69
CA LEU A 465 40.09 25.24 -7.47
C LEU A 465 41.11 26.29 -7.88
N GLN A 466 42.39 26.08 -7.59
CA GLN A 466 43.48 26.95 -8.07
C GLN A 466 43.56 26.95 -9.60
N GLN A 467 43.42 25.78 -10.24
CA GLN A 467 43.38 25.67 -11.70
C GLN A 467 42.17 26.39 -12.31
N VAL A 468 41.00 26.29 -11.69
CA VAL A 468 39.78 27.01 -12.11
C VAL A 468 39.94 28.52 -11.92
N ALA A 469 40.55 28.98 -10.82
CA ALA A 469 40.82 30.40 -10.59
C ALA A 469 41.84 30.97 -11.60
N VAL A 470 42.88 30.20 -11.94
CA VAL A 470 43.83 30.55 -13.01
C VAL A 470 43.12 30.58 -14.37
N TRP A 471 42.24 29.62 -14.66
CA TRP A 471 41.44 29.63 -15.88
C TRP A 471 40.49 30.82 -15.95
N GLN A 472 39.79 31.17 -14.87
CA GLN A 472 38.89 32.32 -14.81
C GLN A 472 39.62 33.66 -14.99
N SER A 473 40.86 33.76 -14.52
CA SER A 473 41.67 34.98 -14.65
C SER A 473 42.45 35.09 -15.97
N THR A 474 42.81 33.97 -16.60
CA THR A 474 43.66 33.95 -17.82
C THR A 474 42.93 33.51 -19.08
N GLY A 475 41.73 32.92 -18.96
CA GLY A 475 40.94 32.37 -20.07
C GLY A 475 41.50 31.09 -20.71
N LYS A 476 42.61 30.54 -20.20
CA LYS A 476 43.32 29.38 -20.78
C LYS A 476 43.30 28.19 -19.83
N LEU A 477 42.91 27.02 -20.33
CA LEU A 477 42.88 25.79 -19.53
C LEU A 477 44.31 25.34 -19.19
N PRO A 478 44.62 25.02 -17.92
CA PRO A 478 45.94 24.51 -17.55
C PRO A 478 46.12 23.10 -18.10
N VAL A 479 46.91 22.98 -19.17
CA VAL A 479 47.28 21.69 -19.78
C VAL A 479 48.29 20.98 -18.87
N SER A 480 47.79 20.27 -17.86
CA SER A 480 48.54 19.20 -17.20
C SER A 480 47.58 18.22 -16.54
N LEU A 481 47.05 17.30 -17.34
CA LEU A 481 46.49 16.03 -16.86
C LEU A 481 47.67 15.11 -16.51
N PRO A 482 47.86 14.72 -15.24
CA PRO A 482 48.88 13.73 -14.89
C PRO A 482 48.34 12.36 -15.34
N GLY A 483 48.86 11.84 -16.44
CA GLY A 483 48.50 10.50 -16.93
C GLY A 483 48.80 10.21 -18.40
N LEU A 484 49.16 11.22 -19.20
CA LEU A 484 49.53 11.02 -20.60
C LEU A 484 50.93 11.59 -20.87
N THR A 485 51.95 10.93 -20.35
CA THR A 485 53.33 11.09 -20.86
C THR A 485 53.81 9.72 -21.33
N SER A 486 53.73 9.51 -22.63
CA SER A 486 54.52 8.51 -23.36
C SER A 486 56.02 8.79 -23.16
N PRO A 487 56.87 7.79 -22.89
CA PRO A 487 58.30 7.99 -22.75
C PRO A 487 58.93 8.12 -24.14
N SER A 488 59.23 9.34 -24.55
CA SER A 488 60.13 9.59 -25.69
C SER A 488 61.51 9.94 -25.13
N THR A 489 62.40 8.95 -25.21
CA THR A 489 63.84 9.10 -25.06
C THR A 489 64.40 10.07 -26.10
N ALA A 490 65.04 11.16 -25.67
CA ALA A 490 66.32 11.64 -26.22
C ALA A 490 66.74 12.99 -25.58
N SER A 491 68.03 13.06 -25.25
CA SER A 491 68.85 14.27 -25.09
C SER A 491 68.64 15.16 -23.87
N SER A 492 69.50 14.97 -22.86
CA SER A 492 70.53 15.98 -22.57
C SER A 492 71.64 15.41 -21.66
N LEU A 493 72.82 15.30 -22.25
CA LEU A 493 74.12 15.24 -21.60
C LEU A 493 74.53 16.68 -21.25
N ALA A 494 74.73 16.96 -19.95
CA ALA A 494 75.64 17.99 -19.37
C ALA A 494 75.26 18.15 -17.88
N ALA A 495 75.93 17.46 -16.96
CA ALA A 495 77.21 17.81 -16.35
C ALA A 495 77.10 18.90 -15.26
N LEU A 496 77.54 18.52 -14.05
CA LEU A 496 78.06 19.35 -12.93
C LEU A 496 77.00 20.24 -12.24
N SER A 497 76.93 20.39 -10.91
CA SER A 497 77.87 20.16 -9.82
C SER A 497 77.12 20.28 -8.49
N ALA A 498 77.55 19.50 -7.49
CA ALA A 498 77.69 19.82 -6.07
C ALA A 498 76.64 20.71 -5.36
N SER A 499 76.08 20.21 -4.26
CA SER A 499 76.11 20.84 -2.92
C SER A 499 75.08 20.14 -2.02
N THR A 500 75.50 19.20 -1.17
CA THR A 500 75.85 19.38 0.26
C THR A 500 74.71 18.98 1.19
N ALA A 501 75.08 18.12 2.13
CA ALA A 501 74.37 17.61 3.29
C ALA A 501 73.44 18.60 4.03
N ARG A 502 72.28 18.10 4.46
CA ARG A 502 72.00 17.74 5.86
C ARG A 502 70.77 16.85 5.99
#